data_AF-A0A945S741-F1
#
_entry.id   AF-A0A945S741-F1
#
_cell.length_a   1.000
_cell.length_b   1.000
_cell.length_c   1.000
_cell.angle_alpha   90.00
_cell.angle_beta   90.00
_cell.angle_gamma   90.00
#
_symmetry.space_group_name_H-M   'P 1'
#
loop_
_entity.id
_entity.type
_entity.pdbx_description
1 polymer ?
#
loop_
_entity_poly.entity_id
_entity_poly.type
_entity_poly.pdbx_seq_one_letter_code
_entity_poly.pdbx_strand_id
1 'polypeptide(L)'
;MRPTEARHAVVSALLQAREPVVAGELRTCTQLSTAVFGEAVTELVLEGLVVRLRPGSSASDERLVWSAHWEQACAELHDQMGRELALCCPPSASPVIDVHSLSSKRFHQFTIERYTPPPEKRYLVFLQCSVRRPFSTSPSHAGMRRAIEMAVGHDPAHDRVRCPVHVVVLASTIGPVPYEFEDAYPANVRAGGVKQMGVDEYTAAKPILAGRIAEYLNAHGPRYTHVAAFADGRYGDVLVDALALAGVSSPIFPRPDGERVLRMGTRCPRPYWERFWIQLYREIVTWLPSREAEAAVRRLAARDVVVG
;
A
#
# COMPACT_ATOMS: atom_id res chain seq x y z
N MET A 1 -1.62 -0.48 -38.01
CA MET A 1 -0.38 -0.03 -37.36
C MET A 1 0.24 -1.24 -36.67
N ARG A 2 1.55 -1.47 -36.83
CA ARG A 2 2.22 -2.61 -36.16
C ARG A 2 2.26 -2.35 -34.64
N PRO A 3 2.23 -3.38 -33.77
CA PRO A 3 2.30 -3.20 -32.31
C PRO A 3 3.45 -2.29 -31.85
N THR A 4 4.62 -2.43 -32.49
CA THR A 4 5.81 -1.62 -32.21
C THR A 4 5.63 -0.12 -32.55
N GLU A 5 4.89 0.20 -33.60
CA GLU A 5 4.62 1.59 -34.01
C GLU A 5 3.65 2.28 -33.05
N ALA A 6 2.60 1.56 -32.62
CA ALA A 6 1.64 2.06 -31.64
C ALA A 6 2.32 2.35 -30.30
N ARG A 7 3.18 1.44 -29.86
CA ARG A 7 4.00 1.61 -28.65
C ARG A 7 4.90 2.84 -28.75
N HIS A 8 5.62 3.00 -29.87
CA HIS A 8 6.50 4.14 -30.08
C HIS A 8 5.74 5.47 -30.03
N ALA A 9 4.54 5.54 -30.62
CA ALA A 9 3.70 6.74 -30.58
C ALA A 9 3.31 7.12 -29.15
N VAL A 10 2.90 6.15 -28.31
CA VAL A 10 2.56 6.39 -26.90
C VAL A 10 3.78 6.87 -26.11
N VAL A 11 4.94 6.20 -26.26
CA VAL A 11 6.18 6.58 -25.57
C VAL A 11 6.62 7.99 -25.94
N SER A 12 6.64 8.32 -27.23
CA SER A 12 7.06 9.64 -27.70
C SER A 12 6.19 10.75 -27.13
N ALA A 13 4.87 10.56 -27.09
CA ALA A 13 3.94 11.53 -26.53
C ALA A 13 4.11 11.71 -25.01
N LEU A 14 4.32 10.61 -24.26
CA LEU A 14 4.52 10.67 -22.81
C LEU A 14 5.87 11.28 -22.40
N LEU A 15 6.94 11.05 -23.17
CA LEU A 15 8.26 11.65 -22.91
C LEU A 15 8.25 13.18 -23.11
N GLN A 16 7.39 13.68 -24.00
CA GLN A 16 7.22 15.12 -24.23
C GLN A 16 6.32 15.78 -23.18
N ALA A 17 5.48 14.99 -22.50
CA ALA A 17 4.59 15.50 -21.46
C ALA A 17 5.36 15.74 -20.15
N ARG A 18 5.27 16.96 -19.63
CA ARG A 18 5.79 17.32 -18.31
C ARG A 18 4.85 16.93 -17.17
N GLU A 19 3.57 16.79 -17.48
CA GLU A 19 2.49 16.50 -16.52
C GLU A 19 1.74 15.23 -16.93
N PRO A 20 1.06 14.54 -16.00
CA PRO A 20 0.23 13.39 -16.32
C PRO A 20 -0.91 13.70 -17.31
N VAL A 21 -0.93 12.99 -18.43
CA VAL A 21 -1.84 13.20 -19.57
C VAL A 21 -3.09 12.34 -19.42
N VAL A 22 -4.28 12.91 -19.68
CA VAL A 22 -5.52 12.12 -19.67
C VAL A 22 -5.48 11.05 -20.76
N ALA A 23 -5.80 9.80 -20.42
CA ALA A 23 -5.67 8.67 -21.35
C ALA A 23 -6.47 8.87 -22.65
N GLY A 24 -7.66 9.48 -22.56
CA GLY A 24 -8.50 9.80 -23.73
C GLY A 24 -7.87 10.84 -24.67
N GLU A 25 -7.19 11.84 -24.12
CA GLU A 25 -6.47 12.86 -24.90
C GLU A 25 -5.25 12.24 -25.57
N LEU A 26 -4.46 11.47 -24.82
CA LEU A 26 -3.27 10.77 -25.35
C LEU A 26 -3.64 9.83 -26.51
N ARG A 27 -4.75 9.09 -26.37
CA ARG A 27 -5.27 8.23 -27.44
C ARG A 27 -5.64 9.04 -28.70
N THR A 28 -6.25 10.20 -28.52
CA THR A 28 -6.64 11.09 -29.62
C THR A 28 -5.40 11.63 -30.33
N CYS A 29 -4.40 12.09 -29.57
CA CYS A 29 -3.12 12.59 -30.11
C CYS A 29 -2.35 11.51 -30.90
N THR A 30 -2.38 10.26 -30.42
CA THR A 30 -1.70 9.13 -31.08
C THR A 30 -2.50 8.52 -32.24
N GLN A 31 -3.76 8.95 -32.44
CA GLN A 31 -4.68 8.44 -33.47
C GLN A 31 -4.87 6.91 -33.44
N LEU A 32 -4.71 6.31 -32.26
CA LEU A 32 -4.84 4.88 -32.06
C LEU A 32 -6.30 4.49 -31.79
N SER A 33 -6.71 3.33 -32.29
CA SER A 33 -7.97 2.71 -31.86
C SER A 33 -7.92 2.37 -30.38
N THR A 34 -9.08 2.31 -29.71
CA THR A 34 -9.16 2.01 -28.27
C THR A 34 -8.47 0.69 -27.91
N ALA A 35 -8.64 -0.35 -28.71
CA ALA A 35 -8.02 -1.65 -28.47
C ALA A 35 -6.49 -1.58 -28.55
N VAL A 36 -5.95 -1.00 -29.63
CA VAL A 36 -4.51 -0.90 -29.86
C VAL A 36 -3.83 0.01 -28.83
N PHE A 37 -4.46 1.14 -28.48
CA PHE A 37 -3.97 2.02 -27.42
C PHE A 37 -3.96 1.30 -26.06
N GLY A 38 -5.05 0.61 -25.72
CA GLY A 38 -5.17 -0.12 -24.46
C GLY A 38 -4.11 -1.23 -24.32
N GLU A 39 -3.83 -1.96 -25.40
CA GLU A 39 -2.78 -2.97 -25.44
C GLU A 39 -1.39 -2.36 -25.23
N ALA A 40 -1.03 -1.33 -26.00
CA ALA A 40 0.26 -0.66 -25.90
C ALA A 40 0.51 -0.06 -24.50
N VAL A 41 -0.48 0.60 -23.90
CA VAL A 41 -0.38 1.14 -22.54
C VAL A 41 -0.26 0.02 -21.51
N THR A 42 -0.99 -1.08 -21.68
CA THR A 42 -0.91 -2.23 -20.75
C THR A 42 0.49 -2.85 -20.76
N GLU A 43 1.10 -3.04 -21.94
CA GLU A 43 2.48 -3.52 -22.03
C GLU A 43 3.47 -2.57 -21.35
N LEU A 44 3.39 -1.27 -21.65
CA LEU A 44 4.27 -0.26 -21.07
C LEU A 44 4.16 -0.19 -19.53
N VAL A 45 2.96 -0.40 -18.99
CA VAL A 45 2.72 -0.48 -17.54
C VAL A 45 3.31 -1.75 -16.95
N LEU A 46 3.12 -2.91 -17.60
CA LEU A 46 3.70 -4.18 -17.15
C LEU A 46 5.24 -4.16 -17.16
N GLU A 47 5.85 -3.36 -18.03
CA GLU A 47 7.29 -3.12 -18.07
C GLU A 47 7.76 -2.00 -17.12
N GLY A 48 6.84 -1.32 -16.44
CA GLY A 48 7.14 -0.23 -15.50
C GLY A 48 7.62 1.07 -16.18
N LEU A 49 7.40 1.23 -17.47
CA LEU A 49 7.77 2.45 -18.20
C LEU A 49 6.72 3.57 -18.05
N VAL A 50 5.48 3.19 -17.81
CA VAL A 50 4.34 4.12 -17.65
C VAL A 50 3.61 3.83 -16.35
N VAL A 51 3.21 4.89 -15.64
CA VAL A 51 2.37 4.80 -14.44
C VAL A 51 0.96 5.27 -14.78
N ARG A 52 -0.04 4.54 -14.23
CA ARG A 52 -1.45 4.94 -14.27
C ARG A 52 -1.81 5.65 -12.99
N LEU A 53 -2.27 6.88 -13.10
CA LEU A 53 -2.78 7.67 -11.98
C LEU A 53 -4.30 7.73 -12.06
N ARG A 54 -4.96 7.61 -10.90
CA ARG A 54 -6.40 7.82 -10.77
C ARG A 54 -6.66 8.81 -9.65
N PRO A 55 -6.66 10.13 -9.94
CA PRO A 55 -6.90 11.16 -8.94
C PRO A 55 -8.35 11.15 -8.40
N GLY A 56 -9.21 10.25 -8.87
CA GLY A 56 -10.60 10.08 -8.42
C GLY A 56 -11.13 8.67 -8.66
N SER A 57 -12.41 8.46 -8.41
CA SER A 57 -13.09 7.15 -8.53
C SER A 57 -13.53 6.79 -9.95
N SER A 58 -13.51 7.74 -10.90
CA SER A 58 -13.92 7.50 -12.28
C SER A 58 -12.77 7.00 -13.17
N ALA A 59 -13.06 6.00 -14.01
CA ALA A 59 -12.13 5.54 -15.04
C ALA A 59 -11.85 6.58 -16.13
N SER A 60 -12.72 7.59 -16.31
CA SER A 60 -12.51 8.70 -17.25
C SER A 60 -11.33 9.60 -16.88
N ASP A 61 -10.95 9.59 -15.60
CA ASP A 61 -9.92 10.47 -15.06
C ASP A 61 -8.55 9.78 -15.03
N GLU A 62 -8.43 8.59 -15.64
CA GLU A 62 -7.16 7.88 -15.74
C GLU A 62 -6.15 8.74 -16.50
N ARG A 63 -5.05 9.06 -15.81
CA ARG A 63 -3.92 9.79 -16.35
C ARG A 63 -2.72 8.86 -16.50
N LEU A 64 -1.95 9.11 -17.55
CA LEU A 64 -0.75 8.36 -17.89
C LEU A 64 0.45 9.28 -17.79
N VAL A 65 1.51 8.79 -17.17
CA VAL A 65 2.75 9.55 -17.00
C VAL A 65 3.95 8.62 -17.20
N TRP A 66 5.02 9.17 -17.76
CA TRP A 66 6.29 8.47 -17.84
C TRP A 66 6.84 8.19 -16.44
N SER A 67 7.26 6.95 -16.16
CA SER A 67 7.57 6.52 -14.79
C SER A 67 8.69 7.34 -14.15
N ALA A 68 9.74 7.70 -14.91
CA ALA A 68 10.83 8.51 -14.37
C ALA A 68 10.39 9.94 -13.97
N HIS A 69 9.49 10.57 -14.74
CA HIS A 69 8.95 11.89 -14.38
C HIS A 69 8.10 11.79 -13.11
N TRP A 70 7.33 10.72 -12.98
CA TRP A 70 6.51 10.48 -11.80
C TRP A 70 7.32 10.17 -10.54
N GLU A 71 8.38 9.39 -10.67
CA GLU A 71 9.32 9.11 -9.57
C GLU A 71 9.93 10.39 -8.98
N GLN A 72 10.31 11.33 -9.83
CA GLN A 72 10.79 12.63 -9.39
C GLN A 72 9.70 13.44 -8.66
N ALA A 73 8.50 13.54 -9.23
CA ALA A 73 7.38 14.27 -8.62
C ALA A 73 6.98 13.69 -7.24
N CYS A 74 6.96 12.36 -7.11
CA CYS A 74 6.70 11.70 -5.83
C CYS A 74 7.79 11.99 -4.79
N ALA A 75 9.07 12.04 -5.18
CA ALA A 75 10.15 12.38 -4.27
C ALA A 75 10.01 13.82 -3.74
N GLU A 76 9.71 14.79 -4.61
CA GLU A 76 9.51 16.19 -4.24
C GLU A 76 8.32 16.37 -3.28
N LEU A 77 7.20 15.69 -3.57
CA LEU A 77 6.02 15.70 -2.71
C LEU A 77 6.30 15.06 -1.35
N HIS A 78 6.99 13.92 -1.33
CA HIS A 78 7.38 13.23 -0.10
C HIS A 78 8.25 14.13 0.78
N ASP A 79 9.24 14.80 0.22
CA ASP A 79 10.11 15.74 0.92
C ASP A 79 9.33 16.93 1.50
N GLN A 80 8.38 17.48 0.74
CA GLN A 80 7.51 18.56 1.22
C GLN A 80 6.68 18.11 2.43
N MET A 81 6.01 16.97 2.32
CA MET A 81 5.17 16.43 3.38
C MET A 81 6.00 16.02 4.60
N GLY A 82 7.23 15.53 4.41
CA GLY A 82 8.17 15.24 5.50
C GLY A 82 8.55 16.49 6.29
N ARG A 83 8.81 17.62 5.61
CA ARG A 83 9.04 18.91 6.27
C ARG A 83 7.82 19.38 7.04
N GLU A 84 6.64 19.25 6.47
CA GLU A 84 5.38 19.64 7.12
C GLU A 84 5.10 18.80 8.36
N LEU A 85 5.31 17.48 8.29
CA LEU A 85 5.19 16.58 9.43
C LEU A 85 6.17 16.97 10.55
N ALA A 86 7.43 17.28 10.21
CA ALA A 86 8.42 17.70 11.19
C ALA A 86 8.04 19.00 11.92
N LEU A 87 7.38 19.95 11.21
CA LEU A 87 6.86 21.18 11.80
C LEU A 87 5.65 20.93 12.69
N CYS A 88 4.71 20.08 12.25
CA CYS A 88 3.49 19.79 12.99
C CYS A 88 3.71 18.86 14.20
N CYS A 89 4.70 17.98 14.11
CA CYS A 89 5.02 16.96 15.10
C CYS A 89 6.52 16.94 15.41
N PRO A 90 7.06 17.99 16.06
CA PRO A 90 8.47 18.03 16.41
C PRO A 90 8.81 16.91 17.42
N PRO A 91 10.04 16.36 17.36
CA PRO A 91 10.51 15.38 18.33
C PRO A 91 10.34 15.85 19.78
N SER A 92 9.73 15.01 20.62
CA SER A 92 9.67 15.22 22.06
C SER A 92 10.91 14.69 22.75
N ALA A 93 11.29 15.31 23.87
CA ALA A 93 12.30 14.76 24.78
C ALA A 93 11.83 13.48 25.50
N SER A 94 10.50 13.22 25.56
CA SER A 94 9.98 11.98 26.13
C SER A 94 10.32 10.79 25.23
N PRO A 95 11.02 9.76 25.74
CA PRO A 95 11.29 8.55 24.99
C PRO A 95 10.06 7.62 24.90
N VAL A 96 9.03 7.87 25.73
CA VAL A 96 7.80 7.08 25.77
C VAL A 96 6.75 7.75 24.91
N ILE A 97 6.20 6.98 23.96
CA ILE A 97 5.06 7.36 23.13
C ILE A 97 3.97 6.31 23.33
N ASP A 98 2.79 6.76 23.71
CA ASP A 98 1.56 6.00 23.80
C ASP A 98 0.45 6.67 22.98
N VAL A 99 -0.74 6.07 22.98
CA VAL A 99 -1.90 6.58 22.23
C VAL A 99 -2.38 7.96 22.72
N HIS A 100 -2.05 8.37 23.95
CA HIS A 100 -2.46 9.65 24.53
C HIS A 100 -1.43 10.77 24.34
N SER A 101 -0.20 10.40 24.03
CA SER A 101 0.93 11.30 23.83
C SER A 101 0.65 12.36 22.77
N LEU A 102 1.13 13.57 23.01
CA LEU A 102 0.90 14.70 22.09
C LEU A 102 1.46 14.40 20.68
N SER A 103 2.63 13.78 20.59
CA SER A 103 3.24 13.39 19.32
C SER A 103 2.38 12.38 18.55
N SER A 104 1.80 11.40 19.26
CA SER A 104 0.90 10.40 18.69
C SER A 104 -0.36 11.05 18.10
N LYS A 105 -0.97 11.98 18.83
CA LYS A 105 -2.13 12.76 18.36
C LYS A 105 -1.79 13.66 17.17
N ARG A 106 -0.65 14.35 17.19
CA ARG A 106 -0.19 15.24 16.11
C ARG A 106 0.14 14.48 14.83
N PHE A 107 0.80 13.33 14.94
CA PHE A 107 1.06 12.48 13.78
C PHE A 107 -0.24 11.97 13.16
N HIS A 108 -1.17 11.51 14.00
CA HIS A 108 -2.50 11.11 13.55
C HIS A 108 -3.23 12.27 12.84
N GLN A 109 -3.26 13.45 13.46
CA GLN A 109 -3.86 14.64 12.86
C GLN A 109 -3.23 14.99 11.50
N PHE A 110 -1.89 15.00 11.40
CA PHE A 110 -1.21 15.17 10.13
C PHE A 110 -1.64 14.13 9.09
N THR A 111 -1.74 12.88 9.51
CA THR A 111 -2.13 11.75 8.63
C THR A 111 -3.56 11.90 8.09
N ILE A 112 -4.45 12.54 8.83
CA ILE A 112 -5.83 12.79 8.41
C ILE A 112 -5.98 14.07 7.58
N GLU A 113 -5.34 15.16 8.02
CA GLU A 113 -5.65 16.51 7.50
C GLU A 113 -4.70 16.99 6.40
N ARG A 114 -3.45 16.52 6.39
CA ARG A 114 -2.36 17.08 5.56
C ARG A 114 -1.73 16.04 4.65
N TYR A 115 -1.63 14.80 5.14
CA TYR A 115 -1.13 13.69 4.36
C TYR A 115 -2.03 13.41 3.15
N THR A 116 -1.42 13.32 1.97
CA THR A 116 -2.09 12.93 0.73
C THR A 116 -1.50 11.61 0.25
N PRO A 117 -2.27 10.49 0.25
CA PRO A 117 -1.83 9.25 -0.36
C PRO A 117 -1.43 9.44 -1.82
N PRO A 118 -0.33 8.84 -2.29
CA PRO A 118 0.07 8.95 -3.70
C PRO A 118 -1.02 8.40 -4.64
N PRO A 119 -1.38 9.11 -5.73
CA PRO A 119 -2.53 8.79 -6.59
C PRO A 119 -2.40 7.50 -7.42
N GLU A 120 -1.21 6.90 -7.51
CA GLU A 120 -0.98 5.57 -8.08
C GLU A 120 -1.45 4.43 -7.14
N LYS A 121 -1.63 4.73 -5.85
CA LYS A 121 -1.96 3.76 -4.81
C LYS A 121 -3.47 3.47 -4.80
N ARG A 122 -3.90 2.53 -5.64
CA ARG A 122 -5.32 2.18 -5.83
C ARG A 122 -5.86 1.15 -4.82
N TYR A 123 -4.97 0.45 -4.13
CA TYR A 123 -5.34 -0.61 -3.19
C TYR A 123 -4.77 -0.30 -1.81
N LEU A 124 -5.55 -0.46 -0.75
CA LEU A 124 -5.08 -0.27 0.62
C LEU A 124 -4.91 -1.61 1.32
N VAL A 125 -3.74 -1.80 1.94
CA VAL A 125 -3.49 -2.93 2.82
C VAL A 125 -3.04 -2.42 4.18
N PHE A 126 -3.85 -2.70 5.21
CA PHE A 126 -3.44 -2.51 6.60
C PHE A 126 -2.58 -3.68 7.07
N LEU A 127 -1.42 -3.38 7.64
CA LEU A 127 -0.57 -4.40 8.28
C LEU A 127 -0.48 -4.14 9.77
N GLN A 128 -0.44 -5.19 10.59
CA GLN A 128 -0.02 -5.02 11.99
C GLN A 128 1.45 -4.58 12.09
N CYS A 129 1.82 -3.95 13.18
CA CYS A 129 3.18 -3.43 13.35
C CYS A 129 4.24 -4.51 13.67
N SER A 130 5.50 -4.11 13.57
CA SER A 130 6.68 -4.83 14.07
C SER A 130 7.27 -4.12 15.28
N VAL A 131 8.22 -4.72 16.00
CA VAL A 131 9.05 -4.00 16.99
C VAL A 131 10.23 -3.31 16.31
N ARG A 132 10.77 -3.92 15.25
CA ARG A 132 11.85 -3.33 14.45
C ARG A 132 11.28 -2.22 13.56
N ARG A 133 11.98 -1.09 13.49
CA ARG A 133 11.75 0.03 12.56
C ARG A 133 12.94 0.15 11.59
N PRO A 134 12.74 0.67 10.37
CA PRO A 134 11.45 0.84 9.70
C PRO A 134 10.68 -0.49 9.60
N PHE A 135 9.35 -0.42 9.58
CA PHE A 135 8.51 -1.62 9.53
C PHE A 135 8.77 -2.43 8.26
N SER A 136 8.89 -1.73 7.14
CA SER A 136 9.10 -2.28 5.81
C SER A 136 10.34 -3.18 5.70
N THR A 137 11.38 -2.92 6.50
CA THR A 137 12.61 -3.73 6.53
C THR A 137 12.60 -4.81 7.63
N SER A 138 11.53 -4.91 8.41
CA SER A 138 11.45 -5.87 9.50
C SER A 138 11.20 -7.30 9.01
N PRO A 139 11.78 -8.33 9.66
CA PRO A 139 11.54 -9.72 9.29
C PRO A 139 10.05 -10.10 9.27
N SER A 140 9.26 -9.57 10.22
CA SER A 140 7.82 -9.82 10.28
C SER A 140 7.06 -9.33 9.05
N HIS A 141 7.52 -8.23 8.43
CA HIS A 141 6.91 -7.68 7.22
C HIS A 141 7.40 -8.38 5.95
N ALA A 142 8.47 -9.18 5.99
CA ALA A 142 9.01 -9.84 4.80
C ALA A 142 7.97 -10.72 4.08
N GLY A 143 7.16 -11.49 4.84
CA GLY A 143 6.07 -12.30 4.27
C GLY A 143 4.95 -11.45 3.68
N MET A 144 4.53 -10.39 4.39
CA MET A 144 3.45 -9.49 3.96
C MET A 144 3.83 -8.71 2.69
N ARG A 145 5.06 -8.18 2.63
CA ARG A 145 5.60 -7.54 1.42
C ARG A 145 5.71 -8.51 0.26
N ARG A 146 6.11 -9.76 0.52
CA ARG A 146 6.15 -10.81 -0.50
C ARG A 146 4.77 -11.07 -1.11
N ALA A 147 3.70 -11.09 -0.33
CA ALA A 147 2.36 -11.23 -0.90
C ALA A 147 2.07 -10.14 -1.92
N ILE A 148 2.40 -8.89 -1.57
CA ILE A 148 2.18 -7.72 -2.41
C ILE A 148 3.08 -7.79 -3.66
N GLU A 149 4.39 -8.00 -3.49
CA GLU A 149 5.36 -8.13 -4.59
C GLU A 149 4.96 -9.26 -5.56
N MET A 150 4.57 -10.42 -5.03
CA MET A 150 4.12 -11.55 -5.84
C MET A 150 2.76 -11.30 -6.50
N ALA A 151 1.91 -10.42 -5.97
CA ALA A 151 0.63 -10.09 -6.58
C ALA A 151 0.78 -9.00 -7.66
N VAL A 152 1.54 -7.93 -7.40
CA VAL A 152 1.58 -6.74 -8.28
C VAL A 152 2.90 -6.51 -9.02
N GLY A 153 3.93 -7.29 -8.73
CA GLY A 153 5.24 -7.23 -9.42
C GLY A 153 6.18 -6.16 -8.85
N HIS A 154 5.73 -5.43 -7.84
CA HIS A 154 6.45 -4.32 -7.23
C HIS A 154 6.47 -4.49 -5.71
N ASP A 155 7.66 -4.40 -5.14
CA ASP A 155 7.83 -4.47 -3.69
C ASP A 155 7.36 -3.15 -3.06
N PRO A 156 6.40 -3.15 -2.12
CA PRO A 156 5.87 -1.91 -1.56
C PRO A 156 6.90 -1.11 -0.74
N ALA A 157 8.04 -1.68 -0.35
CA ALA A 157 9.10 -0.98 0.35
C ALA A 157 10.15 -0.37 -0.58
N HIS A 158 10.50 -1.07 -1.67
CA HIS A 158 11.60 -0.71 -2.57
C HIS A 158 11.11 -0.02 -3.85
N ASP A 159 9.92 -0.39 -4.34
CA ASP A 159 9.32 0.15 -5.56
C ASP A 159 8.10 1.03 -5.19
N ARG A 160 8.27 1.92 -4.19
CA ARG A 160 7.15 2.68 -3.59
C ARG A 160 6.30 3.41 -4.62
N VAL A 161 6.93 4.03 -5.62
CA VAL A 161 6.24 4.82 -6.66
C VAL A 161 5.50 3.94 -7.68
N ARG A 162 5.96 2.71 -7.91
CA ARG A 162 5.36 1.82 -8.92
C ARG A 162 4.36 0.84 -8.33
N CYS A 163 4.50 0.52 -7.04
CA CYS A 163 3.62 -0.41 -6.37
C CYS A 163 2.23 0.22 -6.19
N PRO A 164 1.15 -0.34 -6.78
CA PRO A 164 -0.21 0.22 -6.65
C PRO A 164 -0.85 -0.07 -5.28
N VAL A 165 -0.17 -0.79 -4.41
CA VAL A 165 -0.62 -1.08 -3.04
C VAL A 165 -0.06 -0.05 -2.08
N HIS A 166 -0.95 0.66 -1.40
CA HIS A 166 -0.65 1.46 -0.23
C HIS A 166 -0.56 0.55 0.99
N VAL A 167 0.57 0.61 1.68
CA VAL A 167 0.74 -0.10 2.94
C VAL A 167 0.66 0.89 4.10
N VAL A 168 -0.33 0.69 4.96
CA VAL A 168 -0.51 1.46 6.20
C VAL A 168 -0.38 0.51 7.37
N VAL A 169 0.55 0.80 8.28
CA VAL A 169 0.80 -0.02 9.46
C VAL A 169 -0.06 0.47 10.61
N LEU A 170 -0.78 -0.43 11.28
CA LEU A 170 -1.39 -0.16 12.57
C LEU A 170 -0.31 -0.21 13.66
N ALA A 171 0.31 0.93 13.93
CA ALA A 171 1.30 1.10 14.99
C ALA A 171 0.61 1.22 16.37
N SER A 172 1.01 0.40 17.33
CA SER A 172 0.31 0.22 18.62
C SER A 172 0.17 1.46 19.49
N THR A 173 1.03 2.46 19.27
CA THR A 173 1.06 3.68 20.08
C THR A 173 0.63 4.91 19.30
N ILE A 174 0.37 4.78 17.99
CA ILE A 174 0.09 5.90 17.09
C ILE A 174 -1.22 5.70 16.32
N GLY A 175 -1.48 4.50 15.81
CA GLY A 175 -2.57 4.24 14.86
C GLY A 175 -2.01 4.05 13.44
N PRO A 176 -2.66 4.59 12.39
CA PRO A 176 -2.22 4.41 11.01
C PRO A 176 -0.88 5.10 10.75
N VAL A 177 0.09 4.35 10.22
CA VAL A 177 1.39 4.86 9.77
C VAL A 177 1.64 4.38 8.33
N PRO A 178 1.53 5.26 7.33
CA PRO A 178 1.94 4.95 5.96
C PRO A 178 3.43 4.56 5.91
N TYR A 179 3.81 3.60 5.05
CA TYR A 179 5.23 3.25 4.82
C TYR A 179 6.08 4.45 4.41
N GLU A 180 5.49 5.45 3.77
CA GLU A 180 6.11 6.71 3.41
C GLU A 180 6.68 7.42 4.65
N PHE A 181 6.02 7.32 5.81
CA PHE A 181 6.39 8.06 7.03
C PHE A 181 6.83 7.18 8.20
N GLU A 182 7.15 5.92 7.96
CA GLU A 182 7.58 4.99 9.02
C GLU A 182 8.92 5.37 9.67
N ASP A 183 9.77 6.11 8.95
CA ASP A 183 11.07 6.60 9.43
C ASP A 183 11.00 8.03 10.01
N ALA A 184 9.81 8.65 10.00
CA ALA A 184 9.58 9.95 10.62
C ALA A 184 9.17 9.83 12.10
N TYR A 185 9.45 10.86 12.88
CA TYR A 185 8.96 10.93 14.26
C TYR A 185 7.43 11.12 14.28
N PRO A 186 6.67 10.44 15.16
CA PRO A 186 7.10 9.48 16.19
C PRO A 186 7.13 8.01 15.72
N ALA A 187 6.80 7.72 14.47
CA ALA A 187 6.71 6.36 13.94
C ALA A 187 8.02 5.56 14.02
N ASN A 188 9.15 6.26 13.87
CA ASN A 188 10.48 5.67 13.96
C ASN A 188 10.93 5.32 15.39
N VAL A 189 10.20 5.77 16.41
CA VAL A 189 10.51 5.44 17.81
C VAL A 189 10.08 4.01 18.11
N ARG A 190 11.00 3.24 18.71
CA ARG A 190 10.74 1.86 19.09
C ARG A 190 9.67 1.82 20.18
N ALA A 191 8.60 1.08 19.91
CA ALA A 191 7.51 0.84 20.85
C ALA A 191 7.12 -0.65 20.85
N GLY A 192 6.54 -1.09 21.97
CA GLY A 192 5.93 -2.41 22.10
C GLY A 192 4.69 -2.56 21.22
N GLY A 193 4.25 -3.81 21.04
CA GLY A 193 3.01 -4.11 20.31
C GLY A 193 1.79 -4.21 21.23
N VAL A 194 0.56 -4.09 20.70
CA VAL A 194 -0.67 -4.31 21.50
C VAL A 194 -0.76 -5.71 22.14
N LYS A 195 -0.01 -6.67 21.59
CA LYS A 195 0.15 -8.02 22.15
C LYS A 195 0.93 -8.04 23.48
N GLN A 196 1.70 -6.98 23.78
CA GLN A 196 2.51 -6.85 25.00
C GLN A 196 1.83 -5.97 26.07
N MET A 197 0.76 -5.26 25.71
CA MET A 197 0.01 -4.41 26.64
C MET A 197 -0.67 -5.23 27.74
N GLY A 198 -0.82 -4.66 28.92
CA GLY A 198 -1.73 -5.20 29.94
C GLY A 198 -3.18 -5.26 29.44
N VAL A 199 -4.05 -6.03 30.10
CA VAL A 199 -5.48 -6.10 29.71
C VAL A 199 -6.15 -4.74 29.80
N ASP A 200 -5.93 -4.00 30.88
CA ASP A 200 -6.52 -2.67 31.09
C ASP A 200 -5.98 -1.64 30.10
N GLU A 201 -4.65 -1.66 29.89
CA GLU A 201 -3.99 -0.80 28.90
C GLU A 201 -4.53 -1.06 27.48
N TYR A 202 -4.66 -2.33 27.09
CA TYR A 202 -5.22 -2.68 25.79
C TYR A 202 -6.68 -2.27 25.68
N THR A 203 -7.48 -2.48 26.72
CA THR A 203 -8.91 -2.11 26.75
C THR A 203 -9.09 -0.60 26.57
N ALA A 204 -8.22 0.21 27.17
CA ALA A 204 -8.21 1.66 26.98
C ALA A 204 -7.70 2.07 25.59
N ALA A 205 -6.66 1.41 25.07
CA ALA A 205 -6.03 1.77 23.80
C ALA A 205 -6.83 1.32 22.55
N LYS A 206 -7.50 0.16 22.61
CA LYS A 206 -8.24 -0.44 21.49
C LYS A 206 -9.22 0.54 20.81
N PRO A 207 -10.17 1.20 21.52
CA PRO A 207 -11.12 2.10 20.86
C PRO A 207 -10.45 3.32 20.24
N ILE A 208 -9.35 3.81 20.81
CA ILE A 208 -8.59 4.94 20.25
C ILE A 208 -7.91 4.52 18.95
N LEU A 209 -7.23 3.38 18.94
CA LEU A 209 -6.57 2.87 17.74
C LEU A 209 -7.58 2.54 16.64
N ALA A 210 -8.73 1.95 17.00
CA ALA A 210 -9.81 1.65 16.07
C ALA A 210 -10.39 2.93 15.46
N GLY A 211 -10.68 3.94 16.28
CA GLY A 211 -11.14 5.25 15.83
C GLY A 211 -10.15 5.92 14.87
N ARG A 212 -8.85 5.86 15.15
CA ARG A 212 -7.83 6.44 14.26
C ARG A 212 -7.75 5.76 12.89
N ILE A 213 -7.87 4.44 12.84
CA ILE A 213 -7.94 3.70 11.57
C ILE A 213 -9.24 4.04 10.83
N ALA A 214 -10.37 4.15 11.54
CA ALA A 214 -11.64 4.56 10.95
C ALA A 214 -11.60 5.97 10.37
N GLU A 215 -10.99 6.93 11.06
CA GLU A 215 -10.77 8.28 10.57
C GLU A 215 -9.88 8.29 9.31
N TYR A 216 -8.85 7.44 9.26
CA TYR A 216 -8.02 7.28 8.07
C TYR A 216 -8.83 6.75 6.88
N LEU A 217 -9.68 5.74 7.12
CA LEU A 217 -10.59 5.21 6.11
C LEU A 217 -11.60 6.26 5.64
N ASN A 218 -12.13 7.09 6.54
CA ASN A 218 -13.06 8.15 6.16
C ASN A 218 -12.37 9.24 5.32
N ALA A 219 -11.14 9.62 5.68
CA ALA A 219 -10.38 10.66 4.99
C ALA A 219 -9.86 10.21 3.62
N HIS A 220 -9.37 8.97 3.52
CA HIS A 220 -8.63 8.49 2.35
C HIS A 220 -9.31 7.33 1.61
N GLY A 221 -10.25 6.64 2.24
CA GLY A 221 -10.99 5.48 1.72
C GLY A 221 -11.53 5.65 0.30
N PRO A 222 -12.19 6.77 -0.05
CA PRO A 222 -12.73 7.00 -1.39
C PRO A 222 -11.71 6.93 -2.54
N ARG A 223 -10.40 6.97 -2.23
CA ARG A 223 -9.30 6.85 -3.20
C ARG A 223 -8.95 5.40 -3.52
N TYR A 224 -9.28 4.47 -2.62
CA TYR A 224 -8.95 3.06 -2.80
C TYR A 224 -10.13 2.32 -3.41
N THR A 225 -9.84 1.51 -4.41
CA THR A 225 -10.82 0.62 -5.03
C THR A 225 -11.08 -0.63 -4.18
N HIS A 226 -10.05 -1.07 -3.44
CA HIS A 226 -10.09 -2.26 -2.61
C HIS A 226 -9.30 -2.02 -1.34
N VAL A 227 -9.76 -2.63 -0.25
CA VAL A 227 -9.13 -2.56 1.07
C VAL A 227 -9.05 -3.98 1.63
N ALA A 228 -7.91 -4.35 2.20
CA ALA A 228 -7.76 -5.53 3.03
C ALA A 228 -6.85 -5.26 4.22
N ALA A 229 -6.86 -6.18 5.18
CA ALA A 229 -5.98 -6.14 6.34
C ALA A 229 -5.24 -7.46 6.52
N PHE A 230 -4.05 -7.38 7.10
CA PHE A 230 -3.25 -8.53 7.50
C PHE A 230 -2.74 -8.35 8.93
N ALA A 231 -3.51 -8.86 9.89
CA ALA A 231 -3.30 -8.75 11.32
C ALA A 231 -3.99 -9.89 12.09
N ASP A 232 -3.48 -10.21 13.28
CA ASP A 232 -3.96 -11.32 14.10
C ASP A 232 -4.07 -10.92 15.58
N GLY A 233 -4.94 -11.62 16.31
CA GLY A 233 -5.26 -11.40 17.71
C GLY A 233 -5.69 -9.96 17.98
N ARG A 234 -5.13 -9.34 19.01
CA ARG A 234 -5.45 -7.97 19.43
C ARG A 234 -5.35 -6.90 18.33
N TYR A 235 -4.50 -7.07 17.32
CA TYR A 235 -4.48 -6.16 16.17
C TYR A 235 -5.66 -6.41 15.24
N GLY A 236 -5.99 -7.68 15.00
CA GLY A 236 -7.19 -8.08 14.27
C GLY A 236 -8.44 -7.49 14.92
N ASP A 237 -8.56 -7.59 16.25
CA ASP A 237 -9.70 -7.03 16.99
C ASP A 237 -9.82 -5.49 16.84
N VAL A 238 -8.69 -4.76 16.79
CA VAL A 238 -8.69 -3.31 16.52
C VAL A 238 -9.19 -3.03 15.10
N LEU A 239 -8.76 -3.81 14.11
CA LEU A 239 -9.17 -3.64 12.72
C LEU A 239 -10.63 -4.02 12.49
N VAL A 240 -11.15 -5.05 13.17
CA VAL A 240 -12.58 -5.39 13.17
C VAL A 240 -13.40 -4.18 13.64
N ASP A 241 -13.06 -3.61 14.79
CA ASP A 241 -13.76 -2.44 15.33
C ASP A 241 -13.63 -1.24 14.38
N ALA A 242 -12.43 -0.99 13.81
CA ALA A 242 -12.19 0.13 12.91
C ALA A 242 -13.01 0.04 11.62
N LEU A 243 -13.07 -1.14 11.00
CA LEU A 243 -13.85 -1.38 9.78
C LEU A 243 -15.35 -1.19 10.06
N ALA A 244 -15.84 -1.68 11.21
CA ALA A 244 -17.21 -1.46 11.63
C ALA A 244 -17.53 0.04 11.85
N LEU A 245 -16.63 0.77 12.51
CA LEU A 245 -16.77 2.22 12.75
C LEU A 245 -16.77 3.04 11.45
N ALA A 246 -15.99 2.63 10.45
CA ALA A 246 -15.94 3.28 9.14
C ALA A 246 -17.07 2.85 8.19
N GLY A 247 -17.88 1.85 8.55
CA GLY A 247 -18.88 1.26 7.66
C GLY A 247 -18.27 0.55 6.44
N VAL A 248 -17.03 0.06 6.55
CA VAL A 248 -16.29 -0.61 5.48
C VAL A 248 -16.32 -2.13 5.69
N SER A 249 -16.73 -2.87 4.67
CA SER A 249 -16.64 -4.34 4.67
C SER A 249 -15.39 -4.78 3.91
N SER A 250 -14.39 -5.28 4.63
CA SER A 250 -13.14 -5.75 4.05
C SER A 250 -12.61 -7.00 4.75
N PRO A 251 -11.92 -7.90 4.03
CA PRO A 251 -11.33 -9.09 4.62
C PRO A 251 -10.14 -8.73 5.52
N ILE A 252 -10.07 -9.40 6.67
CA ILE A 252 -8.89 -9.43 7.53
C ILE A 252 -8.28 -10.83 7.44
N PHE A 253 -6.99 -10.87 7.15
CA PHE A 253 -6.17 -12.06 7.10
C PHE A 253 -5.13 -12.03 8.22
N PRO A 254 -4.51 -13.16 8.57
CA PRO A 254 -4.81 -14.50 8.10
C PRO A 254 -6.10 -15.04 8.71
N ARG A 255 -6.87 -15.78 7.91
CA ARG A 255 -7.93 -16.64 8.43
C ARG A 255 -7.30 -17.93 8.96
N PRO A 256 -7.59 -18.36 10.20
CA PRO A 256 -6.96 -19.53 10.80
C PRO A 256 -7.14 -20.81 9.98
N ASP A 257 -8.27 -20.96 9.32
CA ASP A 257 -8.66 -22.09 8.46
C ASP A 257 -8.27 -21.90 6.98
N GLY A 258 -7.70 -20.74 6.62
CA GLY A 258 -7.32 -20.47 5.24
C GLY A 258 -5.98 -21.10 4.84
N GLU A 259 -5.70 -21.03 3.54
CA GLU A 259 -4.51 -21.62 2.92
C GLU A 259 -3.19 -21.10 3.50
N ARG A 260 -2.18 -21.97 3.41
CA ARG A 260 -0.83 -21.75 3.93
C ARG A 260 0.20 -22.20 2.91
N VAL A 261 1.31 -21.49 2.86
CA VAL A 261 2.50 -21.94 2.13
C VAL A 261 3.18 -23.05 2.92
N LEU A 262 3.21 -24.24 2.34
CA LEU A 262 3.87 -25.43 2.88
C LEU A 262 5.35 -25.45 2.49
N ARG A 263 5.66 -25.02 1.27
CA ARG A 263 7.01 -25.02 0.69
C ARG A 263 7.16 -23.89 -0.34
N MET A 264 8.35 -23.32 -0.46
CA MET A 264 8.73 -22.37 -1.50
C MET A 264 10.13 -22.70 -2.00
N GLY A 265 10.22 -23.25 -3.22
CA GLY A 265 11.45 -23.86 -3.72
C GLY A 265 11.95 -24.96 -2.78
N THR A 266 13.21 -24.90 -2.37
CA THR A 266 13.80 -25.89 -1.44
C THR A 266 13.55 -25.58 0.04
N ARG A 267 12.85 -24.49 0.38
CA ARG A 267 12.68 -24.02 1.76
C ARG A 267 11.26 -24.23 2.28
N CYS A 268 11.15 -24.62 3.54
CA CYS A 268 9.91 -24.53 4.29
C CYS A 268 9.84 -23.14 4.98
N PRO A 269 8.80 -22.32 4.74
CA PRO A 269 8.67 -21.02 5.39
C PRO A 269 8.62 -21.15 6.92
N ARG A 270 9.35 -20.27 7.61
CA ARG A 270 9.35 -20.16 9.09
C ARG A 270 8.53 -18.92 9.50
N PRO A 271 8.40 -18.64 10.80
CA PRO A 271 7.14 -18.36 11.55
C PRO A 271 5.75 -18.41 10.86
N TYR A 272 4.71 -18.33 11.69
CA TYR A 272 3.28 -18.23 11.34
C TYR A 272 3.01 -17.30 10.14
N TRP A 273 3.52 -16.06 10.18
CA TRP A 273 3.25 -15.01 9.19
C TRP A 273 3.72 -15.34 7.76
N GLU A 274 4.87 -15.99 7.60
CA GLU A 274 5.35 -16.36 6.26
C GLU A 274 4.55 -17.53 5.65
N ARG A 275 3.69 -18.18 6.41
CA ARG A 275 2.83 -19.25 5.88
C ARG A 275 1.54 -18.68 5.33
N PHE A 276 0.95 -17.68 5.96
CA PHE A 276 -0.37 -17.21 5.57
C PHE A 276 -0.39 -16.07 4.54
N TRP A 277 0.77 -15.53 4.14
CA TRP A 277 0.81 -14.42 3.19
C TRP A 277 0.13 -14.75 1.85
N ILE A 278 0.02 -16.05 1.50
CA ILE A 278 -0.69 -16.51 0.31
C ILE A 278 -2.15 -16.03 0.26
N GLN A 279 -2.82 -15.91 1.41
CA GLN A 279 -4.20 -15.43 1.45
C GLN A 279 -4.30 -13.98 0.98
N LEU A 280 -3.40 -13.12 1.47
CA LEU A 280 -3.31 -11.73 1.02
C LEU A 280 -2.93 -11.64 -0.47
N TYR A 281 -1.99 -12.48 -0.92
CA TYR A 281 -1.63 -12.54 -2.34
C TYR A 281 -2.87 -12.84 -3.21
N ARG A 282 -3.64 -13.87 -2.84
CA ARG A 282 -4.83 -14.27 -3.61
C ARG A 282 -5.88 -13.17 -3.63
N GLU A 283 -6.12 -12.54 -2.49
CA GLU A 283 -7.02 -11.39 -2.39
C GLU A 283 -6.59 -10.29 -3.36
N ILE A 284 -5.32 -9.86 -3.32
CA ILE A 284 -4.81 -8.80 -4.20
C ILE A 284 -4.97 -9.19 -5.67
N VAL A 285 -4.72 -10.45 -6.04
CA VAL A 285 -4.89 -10.94 -7.42
C VAL A 285 -6.34 -10.79 -7.91
N THR A 286 -7.34 -10.90 -7.03
CA THR A 286 -8.75 -10.68 -7.41
C THR A 286 -9.05 -9.22 -7.79
N TRP A 287 -8.24 -8.27 -7.34
CA TRP A 287 -8.40 -6.84 -7.63
C TRP A 287 -7.83 -6.46 -9.00
N LEU A 288 -6.97 -7.31 -9.57
CA LEU A 288 -6.20 -6.99 -10.76
C LEU A 288 -6.99 -7.24 -12.05
N PRO A 289 -6.79 -6.40 -13.09
CA PRO A 289 -7.24 -6.71 -14.45
C PRO A 289 -6.68 -8.06 -14.93
N SER A 290 -7.39 -8.75 -15.83
CA SER A 290 -7.06 -10.12 -16.25
C SER A 290 -5.59 -10.33 -16.66
N ARG A 291 -5.00 -9.41 -17.44
CA ARG A 291 -3.59 -9.49 -17.85
C ARG A 291 -2.60 -9.35 -16.68
N GLU A 292 -2.89 -8.47 -15.72
CA GLU A 292 -2.07 -8.27 -14.52
C GLU A 292 -2.20 -9.48 -13.58
N ALA A 293 -3.42 -10.03 -13.43
CA ALA A 293 -3.67 -11.24 -12.66
C ALA A 293 -2.94 -12.46 -13.24
N GLU A 294 -2.98 -12.65 -14.57
CA GLU A 294 -2.20 -13.70 -15.25
C GLU A 294 -0.69 -13.53 -15.00
N ALA A 295 -0.18 -12.29 -15.03
CA ALA A 295 1.22 -12.01 -14.71
C ALA A 295 1.56 -12.36 -13.25
N ALA A 296 0.63 -12.13 -12.32
CA ALA A 296 0.77 -12.53 -10.91
C ALA A 296 0.86 -14.04 -10.76
N VAL A 297 -0.04 -14.79 -11.41
CA VAL A 297 -0.03 -16.26 -11.40
C VAL A 297 1.29 -16.81 -11.96
N ARG A 298 1.78 -16.25 -13.08
CA ARG A 298 3.09 -16.63 -13.65
C ARG A 298 4.24 -16.35 -12.67
N ARG A 299 4.23 -15.19 -12.01
CA ARG A 299 5.22 -14.84 -10.98
C ARG A 299 5.20 -15.85 -9.83
N LEU A 300 4.02 -16.20 -9.30
CA LEU A 300 3.89 -17.20 -8.23
C LEU A 300 4.40 -18.57 -8.66
N ALA A 301 4.00 -19.03 -9.85
CA ALA A 301 4.41 -20.33 -10.39
C ALA A 301 5.95 -20.44 -10.54
N ALA A 302 6.61 -19.35 -10.94
CA ALA A 302 8.07 -19.29 -11.06
C ALA A 302 8.82 -19.45 -9.72
N ARG A 303 8.14 -19.34 -8.58
CA ARG A 303 8.72 -19.48 -7.23
C ARG A 303 8.56 -20.89 -6.63
N ASP A 304 7.96 -21.84 -7.35
CA ASP A 304 7.68 -23.21 -6.87
C ASP A 304 7.04 -23.20 -5.47
N VAL A 305 5.94 -22.45 -5.34
CA VAL A 305 5.17 -22.30 -4.10
C VAL A 305 4.15 -23.43 -4.02
N VAL A 306 4.24 -24.24 -2.96
CA VAL A 306 3.24 -25.27 -2.62
C VAL A 306 2.36 -24.74 -1.50
N VAL A 307 1.05 -24.80 -1.72
CA VAL A 307 0.02 -24.33 -0.78
C VAL A 307 -0.83 -25.51 -0.29
N GLY A 308 -1.40 -25.39 0.90
CA GLY A 308 -2.38 -26.32 1.45
C GLY A 308 -2.96 -25.85 2.77
#